data_AF-A0A9J6QZ70-F1
#
_entry.id   AF-A0A9J6QZ70-F1
#
_cell.length_a   1.000
_cell.length_b   1.000
_cell.length_c   1.000
_cell.angle_alpha   90.00
_cell.angle_beta   90.00
_cell.angle_gamma   90.00
#
_symmetry.space_group_name_H-M   'P 1'
#
loop_
_entity.id
_entity.type
_entity.pdbx_description
1 polymer ?
#
loop_
_entity_poly.entity_id
_entity_poly.type
_entity_poly.pdbx_seq_one_letter_code
_entity_poly.pdbx_strand_id
1 'polypeptide(L)'
;MSELIVPQAMFDAFIDAIADRVADKLAERHAQMQPEPLPDNTTFTVEEAAEHIGVSKETIYKLVRSGEVPAFKVGRSGGKWHIYKRELDKWIADGGSA
;
A
#
# COMPACT_ATOMS: atom_id res chain seq x y z
N MET A 1 52.10 -34.45 8.92
CA MET A 1 50.94 -33.72 8.38
C MET A 1 49.99 -33.47 9.53
N SER A 2 49.91 -32.25 10.04
CA SER A 2 48.98 -31.87 11.10
C SER A 2 47.64 -31.52 10.47
N GLU A 3 46.64 -32.36 10.67
CA GLU A 3 45.25 -32.01 10.35
C GLU A 3 44.84 -30.84 11.24
N LEU A 4 44.46 -29.73 10.60
CA LEU A 4 43.85 -28.60 11.27
C LEU A 4 42.44 -29.02 11.69
N ILE A 5 42.30 -29.62 12.87
CA ILE A 5 40.99 -29.90 13.45
C ILE A 5 40.44 -28.56 13.94
N VAL A 6 39.49 -28.00 13.19
CA VAL A 6 38.72 -26.85 13.63
C VAL A 6 37.89 -27.31 14.83
N PRO A 7 38.07 -26.76 16.03
CA PRO A 7 37.24 -27.11 17.18
C PRO A 7 35.77 -26.80 16.86
N GLN A 8 34.84 -27.68 17.25
CA GLN A 8 33.40 -27.47 16.99
C GLN A 8 32.94 -26.07 17.42
N ALA A 9 33.41 -25.59 18.58
CA ALA A 9 33.10 -24.26 19.09
C ALA A 9 33.60 -23.11 18.18
N MET A 10 34.71 -23.31 17.47
CA MET A 10 35.23 -22.34 16.49
C MET A 10 34.39 -22.34 15.21
N PHE A 11 33.91 -23.51 14.79
CA PHE A 11 33.00 -23.62 13.66
C PHE A 11 31.65 -22.96 13.97
N ASP A 12 31.07 -23.23 15.14
CA ASP A 12 29.81 -22.63 15.57
C ASP A 12 29.93 -21.10 15.64
N ALA A 13 30.99 -20.58 16.26
CA ALA A 13 31.26 -19.14 16.30
C ALA A 13 31.45 -18.51 14.91
N PHE A 14 31.99 -19.25 13.95
CA PHE A 14 32.11 -18.80 12.57
C PHE A 14 30.76 -18.78 11.84
N ILE A 15 29.93 -19.80 12.06
CA ILE A 15 28.56 -19.84 11.52
C ILE A 15 27.73 -18.70 12.07
N ASP A 16 27.79 -18.43 13.37
CA ASP A 16 27.10 -17.30 14.01
C ASP A 16 27.58 -15.97 13.41
N ALA A 17 28.90 -15.78 13.25
CA ALA A 17 29.44 -14.57 12.63
C ALA A 17 29.01 -14.38 11.16
N ILE A 18 28.86 -15.47 10.39
CA ILE A 18 28.29 -15.40 9.04
C ILE A 18 26.80 -15.06 9.12
N ALA A 19 26.05 -15.70 10.01
CA ALA A 19 24.62 -15.50 10.17
C ALA A 19 24.31 -14.02 10.49
N ASP A 20 25.04 -13.43 11.44
CA ASP A 20 24.93 -12.00 11.79
C ASP A 20 25.22 -11.12 10.57
N ARG A 21 26.33 -11.40 9.86
CA ARG A 21 26.72 -10.58 8.69
C ARG A 21 25.72 -10.68 7.54
N VAL A 22 25.12 -11.85 7.34
CA VAL A 22 24.07 -12.07 6.35
C VAL A 22 22.78 -11.37 6.79
N ALA A 23 22.41 -11.45 8.08
CA ALA A 23 21.24 -10.76 8.62
C ALA A 23 21.34 -9.24 8.41
N ASP A 24 22.49 -8.64 8.73
CA ASP A 24 22.74 -7.21 8.50
C ASP A 24 22.59 -6.84 7.02
N LYS A 25 23.23 -7.61 6.12
CA LYS A 25 23.16 -7.38 4.67
C LYS A 25 21.76 -7.55 4.10
N LEU A 26 20.98 -8.50 4.63
CA LEU A 26 19.60 -8.72 4.23
C LEU A 26 18.70 -7.59 4.74
N ALA A 27 18.92 -7.10 5.96
CA ALA A 27 18.20 -5.94 6.49
C ALA A 27 18.47 -4.67 5.69
N GLU A 28 19.74 -4.40 5.36
CA GLU A 28 20.15 -3.29 4.48
C GLU A 28 19.49 -3.38 3.10
N ARG A 29 19.53 -4.57 2.47
CA ARG A 29 18.87 -4.78 1.17
C ARG A 29 17.36 -4.67 1.26
N HIS A 30 16.74 -5.20 2.30
CA HIS A 30 15.30 -5.09 2.49
C HIS A 30 14.86 -3.64 2.72
N ALA A 31 15.65 -2.83 3.42
CA ALA A 31 15.40 -1.40 3.55
C ALA A 31 15.52 -0.66 2.20
N GLN A 32 16.46 -1.06 1.33
CA GLN A 32 16.69 -0.43 0.02
C GLN A 32 15.80 -0.99 -1.10
N MET A 33 15.28 -2.21 -0.96
CA MET A 33 14.46 -2.92 -1.94
C MET A 33 13.00 -3.01 -1.55
N GLN A 34 12.57 -2.45 -0.42
CA GLN A 34 11.15 -2.22 -0.19
C GLN A 34 10.66 -1.35 -1.34
N PRO A 35 9.85 -1.90 -2.27
CA PRO A 35 9.28 -1.07 -3.31
C PRO A 35 8.48 0.01 -2.59
N GLU A 36 8.66 1.27 -3.00
CA GLU A 36 7.76 2.36 -2.63
C GLU A 36 6.34 1.80 -2.60
N PRO A 37 5.61 1.90 -1.48
CA PRO A 37 4.30 1.29 -1.36
C PRO A 37 3.49 1.73 -2.57
N LEU A 38 2.97 0.74 -3.31
CA LEU A 38 2.22 1.03 -4.52
C LEU A 38 1.17 2.10 -4.18
N PRO A 39 1.00 3.12 -5.05
CA PRO A 39 0.01 4.16 -4.80
C PRO A 39 -1.32 3.48 -4.49
N ASP A 40 -1.98 3.92 -3.41
CA ASP A 40 -3.24 3.34 -2.95
C ASP A 40 -4.26 3.36 -4.09
N ASN A 41 -4.45 2.20 -4.71
CA ASN A 41 -5.34 1.99 -5.84
C ASN A 41 -6.69 1.47 -5.37
N THR A 42 -6.97 1.58 -4.07
CA THR A 42 -8.27 1.24 -3.49
C THR A 42 -9.34 2.13 -4.08
N THR A 43 -10.42 1.50 -4.55
CA THR A 43 -11.56 2.18 -5.14
C THR A 43 -12.79 1.88 -4.34
N PHE A 44 -13.60 2.90 -4.11
CA PHE A 44 -14.92 2.78 -3.51
C PHE A 44 -16.00 2.86 -4.57
N THR A 45 -17.00 2.00 -4.44
CA THR A 45 -18.33 2.22 -5.01
C THR A 45 -18.95 3.49 -4.40
N VAL A 46 -20.04 3.97 -5.01
CA VAL A 46 -20.78 5.11 -4.46
C VAL A 46 -21.29 4.83 -3.05
N GLU A 47 -21.71 3.58 -2.79
CA GLU A 47 -22.08 3.10 -1.46
C GLU A 47 -20.96 3.25 -0.44
N GLU A 48 -19.79 2.70 -0.75
CA GLU A 48 -18.64 2.70 0.15
C GLU A 48 -18.10 4.13 0.35
N ALA A 49 -18.10 4.95 -0.70
CA ALA A 49 -17.69 6.35 -0.60
C ALA A 49 -18.63 7.15 0.31
N ALA A 50 -19.94 6.91 0.22
CA ALA A 50 -20.95 7.55 1.05
C ALA A 50 -20.78 7.16 2.53
N GLU A 51 -20.51 5.88 2.80
CA GLU A 51 -20.24 5.38 4.14
C GLU A 51 -18.92 5.91 4.70
N HIS A 52 -17.85 5.94 3.88
CA HIS A 52 -16.51 6.42 4.26
C HIS A 52 -16.52 7.86 4.77
N ILE A 53 -17.27 8.75 4.12
CA ILE A 53 -17.32 10.17 4.51
C ILE A 53 -18.59 10.57 5.29
N GLY A 54 -19.50 9.62 5.52
CA GLY A 54 -20.72 9.83 6.31
C GLY A 54 -21.79 10.70 5.63
N VAL A 55 -21.96 10.61 4.31
CA VAL A 55 -22.98 11.37 3.54
C VAL A 55 -23.97 10.46 2.83
N SER A 56 -25.01 11.04 2.22
CA SER A 56 -25.94 10.26 1.39
C SER A 56 -25.32 9.85 0.06
N LYS A 57 -25.73 8.70 -0.49
CA LYS A 57 -25.35 8.26 -1.84
C LYS A 57 -25.67 9.30 -2.90
N GLU A 58 -26.77 10.04 -2.74
CA GLU A 58 -27.16 11.12 -3.63
C GLU A 58 -26.15 12.26 -3.68
N THR A 59 -25.51 12.55 -2.54
CA THR A 59 -24.42 13.53 -2.46
C THR A 59 -23.23 13.04 -3.28
N ILE A 60 -22.80 11.80 -3.09
CA ILE A 60 -21.72 11.22 -3.89
C ILE A 60 -22.06 11.19 -5.38
N TYR A 61 -23.29 10.80 -5.75
CA TYR A 61 -23.73 10.84 -7.15
C TYR A 61 -23.71 12.27 -7.72
N LYS A 62 -24.03 13.29 -6.92
CA LYS A 62 -23.90 14.70 -7.35
C LYS A 62 -22.44 15.05 -7.60
N LEU A 63 -21.53 14.75 -6.66
CA LEU A 63 -20.10 15.04 -6.78
C LEU A 63 -19.48 14.37 -8.02
N VAL A 64 -19.83 13.11 -8.27
CA VAL A 64 -19.38 12.36 -9.45
C VAL A 64 -19.95 12.93 -10.75
N ARG A 65 -21.21 13.37 -10.75
CA ARG A 65 -21.86 13.95 -11.94
C ARG A 65 -21.43 15.39 -12.21
N SER A 66 -21.12 16.18 -11.18
CA SER A 66 -20.56 17.53 -11.31
C SER A 66 -19.09 17.50 -11.69
N GLY A 67 -18.40 16.38 -11.43
CA GLY A 67 -16.97 16.22 -11.71
C GLY A 67 -16.08 16.78 -10.60
N GLU A 68 -16.65 17.15 -9.45
CA GLU A 68 -15.89 17.60 -8.27
C GLU A 68 -15.02 16.48 -7.69
N VAL A 69 -15.47 15.23 -7.79
CA VAL A 69 -14.69 14.05 -7.42
C VAL A 69 -14.50 13.16 -8.67
N PRO A 70 -13.25 12.91 -9.10
CA PRO A 70 -12.96 12.01 -10.21
C PRO A 70 -13.48 10.59 -9.94
N ALA A 71 -14.23 10.06 -10.90
CA ALA A 71 -14.75 8.70 -10.84
C ALA A 71 -14.79 8.06 -12.23
N PHE A 72 -14.81 6.74 -12.27
CA PHE A 72 -14.91 5.97 -13.50
C PHE A 72 -15.98 4.88 -13.38
N LYS A 73 -16.51 4.41 -14.50
CA LYS A 73 -17.47 3.29 -14.52
C LYS A 73 -16.74 1.98 -14.74
N VAL A 74 -17.06 0.98 -13.92
CA VAL A 74 -16.61 -0.40 -14.11
C VAL A 74 -17.76 -1.22 -14.69
N GLY A 75 -17.57 -1.76 -15.90
CA GLY A 75 -18.57 -2.51 -16.66
C GLY A 75 -19.02 -1.80 -17.95
N ARG A 76 -19.76 -2.53 -18.81
CA ARG A 76 -20.39 -1.96 -20.03
C ARG A 76 -21.59 -1.07 -19.64
N SER A 77 -22.55 -0.84 -20.55
CA SER A 77 -23.78 -0.09 -20.25
C SER A 77 -24.45 -0.60 -18.96
N GLY A 78 -24.46 0.24 -17.91
CA GLY A 78 -24.97 -0.09 -16.57
C GLY A 78 -23.90 -0.29 -15.48
N GLY A 79 -22.62 -0.10 -15.79
CA GLY A 79 -21.53 -0.24 -14.83
C GLY A 79 -21.64 0.68 -13.60
N LYS A 80 -21.13 0.22 -12.45
CA LYS A 80 -21.10 0.98 -11.20
C LYS A 80 -19.99 2.04 -11.25
N TRP A 81 -20.27 3.20 -10.69
CA TRP A 81 -19.26 4.22 -10.45
C TRP A 81 -18.29 3.77 -9.36
N HIS A 82 -17.01 3.96 -9.63
CA HIS A 82 -15.91 3.74 -8.71
C HIS A 82 -15.11 5.03 -8.58
N ILE A 83 -14.74 5.35 -7.35
CA ILE A 83 -14.01 6.54 -6.94
C ILE A 83 -12.72 6.04 -6.28
N TYR A 84 -11.57 6.57 -6.69
CA TYR A 84 -10.34 6.26 -5.99
C TYR A 84 -10.38 6.87 -4.58
N LYS A 85 -10.08 6.06 -3.56
CA LYS A 85 -10.06 6.50 -2.16
C LYS A 85 -9.16 7.73 -2.00
N ARG A 86 -7.99 7.74 -2.61
CA ARG A 86 -7.05 8.88 -2.59
C ARG A 86 -7.65 10.18 -3.16
N GLU A 87 -8.50 10.10 -4.19
CA GLU A 87 -9.10 11.28 -4.81
C GLU A 87 -10.23 11.81 -3.93
N LEU A 88 -11.00 10.90 -3.32
CA LEU A 88 -12.01 11.27 -2.34
C LEU A 88 -11.39 11.91 -1.09
N ASP A 89 -10.35 11.28 -0.53
CA ASP A 89 -9.61 11.80 0.62
C ASP A 89 -8.98 13.17 0.32
N LYS A 90 -8.45 13.36 -0.89
CA LYS A 90 -7.93 14.65 -1.34
C LYS A 90 -9.02 15.72 -1.40
N TRP A 91 -10.17 15.42 -1.99
CA TRP A 91 -11.29 16.35 -2.04
C TRP A 91 -11.79 16.76 -0.65
N ILE A 92 -11.78 15.85 0.32
CA ILE A 92 -12.09 16.15 1.73
C ILE A 92 -11.05 17.12 2.30
N ALA A 93 -9.77 16.86 2.08
CA ALA A 93 -8.66 17.68 2.57
C ALA A 93 -8.68 19.10 1.96
N ASP A 94 -9.12 19.23 0.70
CA ASP A 94 -9.24 20.51 -0.01
C ASP A 94 -10.47 21.34 0.46
N GLY A 95 -11.29 20.82 1.38
CA GLY A 95 -12.39 21.56 2.03
C GLY A 95 -13.80 21.18 1.57
N GLY A 96 -13.95 20.16 0.72
CA GLY A 96 -15.24 19.74 0.18
C GLY A 96 -15.89 20.76 -0.75
N SER A 97 -17.17 20.55 -1.09
CA SER A 97 -17.96 21.54 -1.84
C SER A 97 -18.20 22.76 -0.94
N ALA A 98 -17.49 23.85 -1.21
CA ALA A 98 -17.72 25.16 -0.58
C ALA A 98 -19.12 25.72 -0.93
#